data_AF-A0A2D6NXG9-F1
#
_entry.id   AF-A0A2D6NXG9-F1
#
_cell.length_a   1.000
_cell.length_b   1.000
_cell.length_c   1.000
_cell.angle_alpha   90.00
_cell.angle_beta   90.00
_cell.angle_gamma   90.00
#
_symmetry.space_group_name_H-M   'P 1'
#
loop_
_entity.id
_entity.type
_entity.pdbx_description
1 polymer ?
#
loop_
_entity_poly.entity_id
_entity_poly.type
_entity_poly.pdbx_seq_one_letter_code
_entity_poly.pdbx_strand_id
1 'polypeptide(L)' 'MKIKELKQIKASEIETKLNDLKRELMKYNSQISTGTPPENPGKVRAIKKTIAQINTLLSKKQEQEVKTKSARN' A
#
# COMPACT_ATOMS: atom_id res chain seq x y z
N MET A 1 7.42 7.67 2.48
CA MET A 1 7.11 6.76 3.61
C MET A 1 8.28 5.78 3.80
N LYS A 2 8.79 5.60 5.02
CA LYS A 2 9.90 4.66 5.27
C LYS A 2 9.32 3.28 5.62
N ILE A 3 9.91 2.22 5.07
CA ILE A 3 9.47 0.82 5.27
C ILE A 3 9.50 0.44 6.76
N LYS A 4 10.41 1.01 7.55
CA LYS A 4 10.53 0.74 9.00
C LYS A 4 9.29 1.21 9.77
N GLU A 5 8.77 2.39 9.43
CA GLU A 5 7.54 2.94 10.05
C GLU A 5 6.35 2.04 9.72
N LEU A 6 6.23 1.59 8.47
CA LEU A 6 5.17 0.67 8.03
C LEU A 6 5.19 -0.68 8.75
N LYS A 7 6.32 -1.12 9.28
CA LYS A 7 6.39 -2.37 10.07
C LYS A 7 5.83 -2.21 11.48
N GLN A 8 5.96 -1.02 12.07
CA GLN A 8 5.59 -0.73 13.46
C GLN A 8 4.09 -0.40 13.62
N ILE A 9 3.42 -0.01 12.54
CA ILE A 9 2.00 0.29 12.53
C ILE A 9 1.18 -1.01 12.64
N LYS A 10 0.02 -0.94 13.30
CA LYS A 10 -0.95 -2.05 13.40
C LYS A 10 -1.48 -2.44 12.01
N ALA A 11 -1.80 -3.71 11.82
CA ALA A 11 -2.32 -4.21 10.54
C ALA A 11 -3.59 -3.47 10.09
N SER A 12 -4.52 -3.20 11.02
CA SER A 12 -5.75 -2.45 10.78
C SER A 12 -5.49 -1.01 10.29
N GLU A 13 -4.54 -0.31 10.91
CA GLU A 13 -4.19 1.05 10.50
C GLU A 13 -3.50 1.08 9.13
N ILE A 14 -2.70 0.06 8.80
CA ILE A 14 -2.08 -0.09 7.49
C ILE A 14 -3.15 -0.32 6.41
N GLU A 15 -4.17 -1.11 6.68
CA GLU A 15 -5.28 -1.37 5.76
C GLU A 15 -6.12 -0.12 5.50
N THR A 16 -6.45 0.66 6.54
CA THR A 16 -7.12 1.96 6.37
C THR A 16 -6.32 2.88 5.46
N LYS A 17 -5.02 2.99 5.72
CA LYS A 17 -4.11 3.84 4.94
C LYS A 17 -3.96 3.35 3.49
N LEU A 18 -3.98 2.04 3.27
CA LEU A 18 -3.99 1.43 1.94
C LEU A 18 -5.26 1.81 1.17
N ASN A 19 -6.42 1.78 1.82
CA ASN A 19 -7.68 2.17 1.21
C ASN A 19 -7.70 3.65 0.83
N ASP A 20 -7.17 4.52 1.68
CA ASP A 20 -7.07 5.95 1.38
C ASP A 20 -6.14 6.22 0.19
N LEU A 21 -4.98 5.56 0.14
CA LEU A 21 -4.05 5.65 -1.01
C LEU A 21 -4.67 5.13 -2.31
N LYS A 22 -5.48 4.07 -2.26
CA LYS A 22 -6.22 3.57 -3.42
C LYS A 22 -7.26 4.58 -3.90
N ARG A 23 -8.02 5.19 -2.98
CA ARG A 23 -8.99 6.25 -3.32
C ARG A 23 -8.31 7.45 -3.96
N GLU A 24 -7.17 7.86 -3.42
CA GLU A 24 -6.37 8.95 -3.99
C GLU A 24 -5.86 8.60 -5.40
N LEU A 25 -5.36 7.37 -5.59
CA LEU A 25 -4.94 6.88 -6.89
C LEU A 25 -6.11 6.84 -7.90
N MET A 26 -7.32 6.46 -7.47
CA MET A 26 -8.51 6.49 -8.33
C MET A 26 -8.83 7.90 -8.84
N LYS A 27 -8.71 8.93 -7.98
CA LYS A 27 -8.89 10.34 -8.41
C LYS A 27 -7.87 10.75 -9.47
N TYR A 28 -6.61 10.36 -9.30
CA TYR A 28 -5.59 10.64 -10.31
C TYR A 28 -5.83 9.86 -11.61
N ASN A 29 -6.24 8.60 -11.51
CA ASN A 29 -6.58 7.79 -12.69
C ASN A 29 -7.78 8.35 -13.44
N SER A 30 -8.80 8.90 -12.75
CA SER A 30 -9.93 9.52 -13.42
C SER A 30 -9.50 10.77 -14.20
N GLN A 31 -8.66 11.62 -13.61
CA GLN A 31 -8.09 12.79 -14.31
C GLN A 31 -7.28 12.38 -15.55
N ILE A 32 -6.41 11.37 -15.41
CA ILE A 32 -5.61 10.86 -16.53
C ILE A 32 -6.54 10.30 -17.62
N SER A 33 -7.59 9.58 -17.24
CA SER A 33 -8.55 9.00 -18.18
C SER A 33 -9.36 10.05 -18.94
N THR A 34 -9.61 11.22 -18.37
CA THR A 34 -10.27 12.34 -19.07
C THR A 34 -9.30 13.12 -19.96
N GLY A 35 -8.04 12.68 -20.08
CA GLY A 35 -7.01 13.39 -20.83
C GLY A 35 -6.46 14.62 -20.11
N THR A 36 -6.85 14.83 -18.84
CA THR A 36 -6.34 15.93 -18.02
C THR A 36 -5.01 15.52 -17.41
N PRO A 37 -3.92 16.26 -17.66
CA PRO A 37 -2.65 15.99 -17.01
C PRO A 37 -2.82 16.08 -15.49
N PRO A 38 -2.41 15.06 -14.72
CA PRO A 38 -2.46 15.13 -13.27
C PRO A 38 -1.51 16.23 -12.79
N GLU A 39 -1.95 17.03 -11.81
CA GLU A 39 -1.17 18.16 -11.27
C GLU A 39 0.22 17.76 -10.78
N ASN A 40 0.38 16.53 -10.31
CA ASN A 40 1.66 16.02 -9.85
C ASN A 40 1.87 14.55 -10.24
N PRO A 41 2.47 14.28 -11.41
CA PRO A 41 2.79 12.92 -11.86
C PRO A 41 3.74 12.19 -10.90
N GLY A 42 4.65 12.93 -10.25
CA GLY A 42 5.57 12.39 -9.24
C GLY A 42 4.83 11.82 -8.02
N LYS A 43 3.74 12.47 -7.62
CA LYS A 43 2.88 12.01 -6.53
C LYS A 43 2.14 10.71 -6.89
N VAL A 44 1.64 10.58 -8.11
CA VAL A 44 1.03 9.33 -8.60
C VAL A 44 2.00 8.15 -8.50
N ARG A 45 3.27 8.36 -8.93
CA ARG A 45 4.32 7.34 -8.81
C ARG A 45 4.62 7.00 -7.34
N ALA A 46 4.67 8.00 -6.46
CA ALA A 46 4.91 7.80 -5.04
C ALA A 46 3.77 7.00 -4.36
N ILE A 47 2.51 7.29 -4.71
CA ILE A 47 1.34 6.55 -4.22
C ILE A 47 1.41 5.08 -4.67
N LYS A 48 1.64 4.82 -5.96
CA LYS A 48 1.78 3.45 -6.49
C LYS A 48 2.89 2.67 -5.77
N LYS A 49 4.05 3.31 -5.56
CA LYS A 49 5.18 2.70 -4.84
C LYS A 49 4.83 2.38 -3.38
N THR A 50 4.11 3.29 -2.71
CA THR A 50 3.70 3.10 -1.32
C THR A 50 2.69 1.95 -1.18
N ILE A 51 1.70 1.86 -2.08
CA ILE A 51 0.75 0.74 -2.16
C ILE A 51 1.49 -0.59 -2.33
N ALA A 52 2.45 -0.66 -3.27
CA ALA A 52 3.24 -1.87 -3.49
C ALA A 52 4.02 -2.29 -2.24
N GLN A 53 4.66 -1.34 -1.55
CA GLN A 53 5.39 -1.61 -0.31
C GLN A 53 4.49 -2.13 0.81
N ILE A 54 3.27 -1.58 0.95
CA ILE A 54 2.29 -2.04 1.93
C ILE A 54 1.88 -3.49 1.63
N ASN A 55 1.51 -3.78 0.38
CA ASN A 55 1.10 -5.14 -0.02
C ASN A 55 2.21 -6.16 0.22
N THR A 56 3.47 -5.83 -0.10
CA THR A 56 4.61 -6.69 0.18
C THR A 56 4.79 -6.94 1.67
N LEU A 57 4.57 -5.93 2.53
CA LEU A 57 4.67 -6.11 3.98
C LEU A 57 3.56 -7.00 4.53
N LEU A 58 2.32 -6.84 4.06
CA LEU A 58 1.19 -7.67 4.45
C LEU A 58 1.43 -9.13 4.06
N SER A 59 1.85 -9.39 2.83
CA SER A 59 2.18 -10.73 2.34
C SER A 59 3.30 -11.38 3.15
N LYS A 60 4.38 -10.64 3.47
CA LYS A 60 5.46 -11.14 4.33
C LYS A 60 4.99 -11.47 5.75
N LYS A 61 4.09 -10.68 6.33
CA LYS A 61 3.50 -10.97 7.66
C LYS A 61 2.68 -12.26 7.61
N GLN A 62 1.85 -12.43 6.57
CA GLN A 62 1.07 -13.65 6.37
C GLN A 62 1.96 -14.89 6.20
N GLU A 63 3.02 -14.82 5.39
CA GLU A 63 3.96 -15.95 5.25
C GLU A 63 4.62 -16.34 6.57
N GLN A 64 4.96 -15.38 7.42
CA GLN A 64 5.52 -15.64 8.75
C GLN A 64 4.48 -16.30 9.69
N GLU A 65 3.24 -15.85 9.65
CA GLU A 65 2.14 -16.47 10.40
C GLU A 65 1.85 -17.91 9.95
N VAL A 66 1.91 -18.18 8.65
CA VAL A 66 1.71 -19.54 8.11
C VAL A 66 2.86 -20.47 8.53
N LYS A 67 4.11 -20.00 8.43
CA LYS A 67 5.29 -20.76 8.88
C LYS A 67 5.26 -21.07 10.37
N THR A 68 4.86 -20.11 11.20
CA THR A 68 4.76 -20.32 12.65
C THR A 68 3.63 -21.26 13.06
N LYS A 69 2.50 -21.26 12.33
CA LYS A 69 1.42 -22.23 12.56
C LYS A 69 1.81 -23.64 12.11
N SER A 70 2.48 -23.77 10.96
CA SER A 70 2.96 -25.05 10.44
C SER A 70 4.04 -25.71 11.30
N ALA A 71 4.81 -24.93 12.07
CA ALA A 71 5.84 -25.45 12.98
C ALA A 71 5.28 -25.88 14.35
N ARG A 72 4.00 -25.61 14.64
CA ARG A 72 3.34 -25.96 15.91
C ARG A 72 2.42 -27.19 15.80
N ASN A 73 2.21 -27.71 14.59
CA ASN A 73 1.53 -28.98 14.32
C ASN A 73 2.58 -30.08 14.10
#